data_AF-A0A7S0T9W8-F1
#
_entry.id   AF-A0A7S0T9W8-F1
#
_cell.length_a   1.000
_cell.length_b   1.000
_cell.length_c   1.000
_cell.angle_alpha   90.00
_cell.angle_beta   90.00
_cell.angle_gamma   90.00
#
_symmetry.space_group_name_H-M   'P 1'
#
loop_
_entity.id
_entity.type
_entity.pdbx_description
1 polymer ?
#
loop_
_entity_poly.entity_id
_entity_poly.type
_entity_poly.pdbx_seq_one_letter_code
_entity_poly.pdbx_strand_id
1 'polypeptide(L)'
;DDDAELYAVIRGMLQSLNDPYTRFLTPDQFEAMTKMYATNPNSQAAKPTSGIGIQLIGSASQDSPGMVVVVNTIQKSPAEAAGILPGDFIRSVDGVDMVGATAEAVAAKCRGETGTTVSIDIERLPAEGAPSALLGTKTIQVIRSPITPTPMLEASQAALKNQRVGIVKINSFTQETEQAVRRELK
;
A
#
# COMPACT_ATOMS: atom_id res chain seq x y z
N ASP A 1 12.31 -24.23 18.64
CA ASP A 1 12.28 -24.52 17.20
C ASP A 1 13.37 -23.66 16.59
N ASP A 2 14.50 -24.26 16.25
CA ASP A 2 15.79 -23.55 16.16
C ASP A 2 15.79 -22.45 15.08
N ASP A 3 15.03 -22.66 14.01
CA ASP A 3 14.86 -21.70 12.91
C ASP A 3 14.12 -20.43 13.37
N ALA A 4 13.11 -20.57 14.21
CA ALA A 4 12.32 -19.43 14.68
C ALA A 4 13.17 -18.49 15.57
N GLU A 5 14.02 -19.08 16.41
CA GLU A 5 14.97 -18.33 17.25
C GLU A 5 16.05 -17.66 16.40
N LEU A 6 16.61 -18.37 15.41
CA LEU A 6 17.57 -17.81 14.47
C LEU A 6 17.00 -16.61 13.71
N TYR A 7 15.78 -16.71 13.18
CA TYR A 7 15.13 -15.61 12.46
C TYR A 7 14.86 -14.40 13.36
N ALA A 8 14.54 -14.61 14.63
CA ALA A 8 14.37 -13.54 15.60
C ALA A 8 15.69 -12.79 15.84
N VAL A 9 16.81 -13.51 15.97
CA VAL A 9 18.15 -12.91 16.10
C VAL A 9 18.50 -12.08 14.86
N ILE A 10 18.28 -12.61 13.66
CA ILE A 10 18.56 -11.87 12.41
C ILE A 10 17.74 -10.57 12.35
N ARG A 11 16.45 -10.61 12.69
CA ARG A 11 15.62 -9.40 12.74
C ARG A 11 16.15 -8.38 13.75
N GLY A 12 16.59 -8.83 14.93
CA GLY A 12 17.22 -7.97 15.92
C GLY A 12 18.50 -7.31 15.42
N MET A 13 19.35 -8.04 14.67
CA MET A 13 20.54 -7.47 14.04
C MET A 13 20.19 -6.40 12.99
N LEU A 14 19.15 -6.61 12.19
CA LEU A 14 18.75 -5.64 11.16
C LEU A 14 18.15 -4.36 11.75
N GLN A 15 17.53 -4.43 12.93
CA GLN A 15 17.01 -3.23 13.61
C GLN A 15 18.10 -2.20 13.92
N SER A 16 19.36 -2.63 14.13
CA SER A 16 20.46 -1.70 14.40
C SER A 16 20.83 -0.82 13.21
N LEU A 17 20.40 -1.17 11.99
CA LEU A 17 20.64 -0.37 10.80
C LEU A 17 19.77 0.89 10.76
N ASN A 18 18.71 0.94 11.58
CA ASN A 18 17.72 2.01 11.58
C ASN A 18 17.18 2.34 10.17
N ASP A 19 17.07 1.30 9.33
CA ASP A 19 16.62 1.39 7.94
C ASP A 19 15.24 0.70 7.79
N PRO A 20 14.14 1.43 7.57
CA PRO A 20 12.79 0.86 7.42
C PRO A 20 12.64 -0.07 6.21
N TYR A 21 13.56 -0.02 5.24
CA TYR A 21 13.50 -0.82 4.02
C TYR A 21 14.19 -2.18 4.17
N THR A 22 15.12 -2.30 5.12
CA THR A 22 15.88 -3.52 5.34
C THR A 22 15.11 -4.49 6.23
N ARG A 23 14.87 -5.70 5.71
CA ARG A 23 14.17 -6.77 6.44
C ARG A 23 14.61 -8.15 6.00
N PHE A 24 14.49 -9.09 6.92
CA PHE A 24 14.67 -10.51 6.65
C PHE A 24 13.37 -11.16 6.18
N LEU A 25 13.44 -11.94 5.11
CA LEU A 25 12.34 -12.78 4.63
C LEU A 25 12.66 -14.24 4.96
N THR A 26 11.75 -14.92 5.66
CA THR A 26 11.84 -16.38 5.81
C THR A 26 11.66 -17.08 4.46
N PRO A 27 12.06 -18.35 4.30
CA PRO A 27 11.85 -19.11 3.07
C PRO A 27 10.40 -19.03 2.55
N ASP A 28 9.42 -19.24 3.42
CA ASP A 28 7.99 -19.13 3.08
C ASP A 28 7.59 -17.72 2.62
N GLN A 29 8.10 -16.68 3.30
CA GLN A 29 7.84 -15.29 2.94
C GLN A 29 8.44 -14.95 1.58
N PHE A 30 9.66 -15.42 1.31
CA PHE A 30 10.33 -15.22 0.02
C PHE A 30 9.62 -15.98 -1.10
N GLU A 31 9.18 -17.21 -0.86
CA GLU A 31 8.43 -18.00 -1.83
C GLU A 31 7.08 -17.36 -2.14
N ALA A 32 6.34 -16.91 -1.12
CA ALA A 32 5.08 -16.19 -1.29
C ALA A 32 5.28 -14.89 -2.10
N MET A 33 6.33 -14.12 -1.79
CA MET A 33 6.69 -12.91 -2.52
C MET A 33 7.03 -13.23 -3.98
N THR A 34 7.85 -14.24 -4.22
CA THR A 34 8.26 -14.66 -5.56
C THR A 34 7.06 -15.14 -6.37
N LYS A 35 6.15 -15.92 -5.78
CA LYS A 35 4.88 -16.33 -6.42
C LYS A 35 4.01 -15.12 -6.80
N MET A 36 3.97 -14.09 -5.95
CA MET A 36 3.26 -12.84 -6.23
C MET A 36 3.85 -12.04 -7.40
N TYR A 37 5.18 -12.05 -7.57
CA TYR A 37 5.84 -11.32 -8.66
C TYR A 37 6.03 -12.17 -9.93
N ALA A 38 6.08 -13.49 -9.80
CA ALA A 38 6.24 -14.43 -10.92
C ALA A 38 4.93 -14.71 -11.66
N THR A 39 3.80 -14.13 -11.24
CA THR A 39 2.54 -14.20 -12.00
C THR A 39 2.65 -13.39 -13.28
N ASN A 40 3.08 -14.09 -14.32
CA ASN A 40 2.78 -13.80 -15.71
C ASN A 40 1.27 -13.49 -15.81
N PRO A 41 0.84 -12.35 -16.40
CA PRO A 41 -0.56 -11.93 -16.45
C PRO A 41 -1.53 -12.95 -17.10
N ASN A 42 -1.00 -14.00 -17.74
CA ASN A 42 -1.77 -15.09 -18.36
C ASN A 42 -1.82 -16.39 -17.53
N SER A 43 -1.27 -16.42 -16.32
CA SER A 43 -1.29 -17.63 -15.48
C SER A 43 -2.59 -17.73 -14.67
N GLN A 44 -3.37 -18.79 -14.91
CA GLN A 44 -4.60 -19.11 -14.17
C GLN A 44 -4.38 -19.38 -12.65
N ALA A 45 -3.15 -19.29 -12.17
CA ALA A 45 -2.79 -19.38 -10.76
C ALA A 45 -2.81 -18.02 -10.04
N ALA A 46 -2.88 -16.91 -10.77
CA ALA A 46 -3.09 -15.58 -10.21
C ALA A 46 -4.57 -15.43 -9.82
N LYS A 47 -5.01 -16.12 -8.76
CA LYS A 47 -6.33 -15.86 -8.18
C LYS A 47 -6.38 -14.34 -7.92
N PRO A 48 -7.31 -13.58 -8.53
CA PRO A 48 -7.34 -12.14 -8.37
C PRO A 48 -7.40 -11.85 -6.89
N THR A 49 -6.32 -11.28 -6.38
CA THR A 49 -6.20 -11.05 -4.94
C THR A 49 -7.05 -9.84 -4.62
N SER A 50 -8.25 -10.09 -4.13
CA SER A 50 -9.15 -9.03 -3.69
C SER A 50 -8.64 -8.42 -2.40
N GLY A 51 -8.78 -7.11 -2.32
CA GLY A 51 -8.31 -6.30 -1.20
C GLY A 51 -8.94 -4.92 -1.29
N ILE A 52 -8.27 -3.93 -0.71
CA ILE A 52 -8.83 -2.57 -0.61
C ILE A 52 -8.04 -1.51 -1.40
N GLY A 53 -6.86 -1.87 -1.93
CA GLY A 53 -6.07 -0.99 -2.79
C GLY A 53 -5.24 0.06 -2.04
N ILE A 54 -4.50 -0.37 -1.02
CA ILE A 54 -3.55 0.48 -0.28
C ILE A 54 -2.10 0.05 -0.54
N GLN A 55 -1.20 1.03 -0.55
CA GLN A 55 0.24 0.83 -0.52
C GLN A 55 0.75 1.19 0.88
N LEU A 56 1.51 0.29 1.48
CA LEU A 56 1.94 0.36 2.87
C LEU A 56 3.47 0.33 2.96
N ILE A 57 4.00 1.02 3.97
CA ILE A 57 5.40 0.93 4.38
C ILE A 57 5.48 0.83 5.90
N GLY A 58 6.47 0.12 6.42
CA GLY A 58 6.78 0.16 7.85
C GLY A 58 7.34 1.54 8.23
N SER A 59 6.81 2.14 9.29
CA SER A 59 7.38 3.38 9.84
C SER A 59 8.60 3.07 10.69
N ALA A 60 9.71 3.75 10.39
CA ALA A 60 10.86 3.88 11.29
C ALA A 60 10.87 5.24 12.03
N SER A 61 9.75 5.99 12.03
CA SER A 61 9.70 7.26 12.75
C SER A 61 9.85 7.04 14.26
N GLN A 62 10.62 7.91 14.93
CA GLN A 62 10.76 7.90 16.39
C GLN A 62 9.42 8.13 17.11
N ASP A 63 8.49 8.83 16.47
CA ASP A 63 7.17 9.15 17.04
C ASP A 63 6.17 7.99 16.95
N SER A 64 6.36 7.05 16.02
CA SER A 64 5.46 5.90 15.80
C SER A 64 6.21 4.60 15.49
N PRO A 65 7.12 4.15 16.38
CA PRO A 65 7.97 2.99 16.13
C PRO A 65 7.14 1.72 15.98
N GLY A 66 7.31 1.02 14.85
CA GLY A 66 6.61 -0.23 14.56
C GLY A 66 5.18 -0.05 14.04
N MET A 67 4.73 1.16 13.71
CA MET A 67 3.46 1.38 13.04
C MET A 67 3.62 1.24 11.51
N VAL A 68 2.59 0.77 10.82
CA VAL A 68 2.55 0.72 9.36
C VAL A 68 1.81 1.94 8.84
N VAL A 69 2.38 2.65 7.87
CA VAL A 69 1.81 3.88 7.30
C VAL A 69 1.36 3.65 5.87
N VAL A 70 0.23 4.25 5.51
CA VAL A 70 -0.28 4.31 4.15
C VAL A 70 0.56 5.30 3.35
N VAL A 71 1.28 4.79 2.35
CA VAL A 71 2.05 5.62 1.40
C VAL A 71 1.11 6.20 0.35
N ASN A 72 0.17 5.38 -0.12
CA ASN A 72 -0.73 5.76 -1.19
C ASN A 72 -1.99 4.87 -1.21
N THR A 73 -3.07 5.41 -1.80
CA THR A 73 -4.26 4.65 -2.17
C THR A 73 -4.34 4.52 -3.68
N ILE A 74 -4.71 3.34 -4.17
CA ILE A 74 -4.89 3.11 -5.60
C ILE A 74 -6.12 3.89 -6.07
N GLN A 75 -6.02 4.57 -7.22
CA GLN A 75 -7.12 5.37 -7.75
C GLN A 75 -8.34 4.49 -8.08
N LYS A 76 -9.53 4.94 -7.74
CA LYS A 76 -10.82 4.22 -7.85
C LYS A 76 -10.88 2.94 -7.00
N SER A 77 -9.99 2.78 -6.03
CA SER A 77 -10.02 1.63 -5.12
C SER A 77 -11.04 1.83 -3.99
N PRO A 78 -11.47 0.75 -3.33
CA PRO A 78 -12.31 0.85 -2.14
C PRO A 78 -11.71 1.70 -1.02
N ALA A 79 -10.39 1.68 -0.83
CA ALA A 79 -9.72 2.47 0.20
C ALA A 79 -9.79 3.98 -0.07
N GLU A 80 -9.58 4.40 -1.33
CA GLU A 80 -9.74 5.80 -1.74
C GLU A 80 -11.19 6.25 -1.52
N ALA A 81 -12.16 5.43 -1.96
CA ALA A 81 -13.58 5.72 -1.78
C ALA A 81 -14.01 5.79 -0.30
N ALA A 82 -13.36 5.02 0.57
CA ALA A 82 -13.59 5.03 2.01
C ALA A 82 -12.88 6.18 2.76
N GLY A 83 -12.04 6.96 2.07
CA GLY A 83 -11.37 8.14 2.63
C GLY A 83 -10.11 7.83 3.43
N ILE A 84 -9.49 6.67 3.19
CA ILE A 84 -8.10 6.40 3.62
C ILE A 84 -7.18 7.30 2.79
N LEU A 85 -6.23 7.96 3.45
CA LEU A 85 -5.33 8.92 2.82
C LEU A 85 -3.85 8.53 3.04
N PRO A 86 -2.95 8.98 2.17
CA PRO A 86 -1.52 8.97 2.46
C PRO A 86 -1.21 9.62 3.81
N GLY A 87 -0.34 9.00 4.59
CA GLY A 87 0.02 9.44 5.95
C GLY A 87 -0.83 8.85 7.07
N ASP A 88 -1.87 8.07 6.76
CA ASP A 88 -2.62 7.34 7.77
C ASP A 88 -1.79 6.20 8.35
N PHE A 89 -1.70 6.11 9.68
CA PHE A 89 -1.12 4.98 10.38
C PHE A 89 -2.17 3.92 10.65
N ILE A 90 -1.88 2.67 10.33
CA ILE A 90 -2.77 1.53 10.59
C ILE A 90 -2.56 1.05 12.02
N ARG A 91 -3.59 1.19 12.85
CA ARG A 91 -3.59 0.73 14.25
C ARG A 91 -4.11 -0.70 14.39
N SER A 92 -5.25 -0.99 13.77
CA SER A 92 -5.87 -2.32 13.86
C SER A 92 -6.55 -2.70 12.54
N VAL A 93 -6.65 -3.99 12.28
CA VAL A 93 -7.42 -4.56 11.15
C VAL A 93 -8.31 -5.67 11.67
N ASP A 94 -9.62 -5.55 11.46
CA ASP A 94 -10.67 -6.43 11.99
C ASP A 94 -10.55 -6.62 13.53
N GLY A 95 -10.18 -5.55 14.24
CA GLY A 95 -10.00 -5.53 15.70
C GLY A 95 -8.70 -6.18 16.20
N VAL A 96 -7.84 -6.65 15.28
CA VAL A 96 -6.51 -7.17 15.63
C VAL A 96 -5.50 -6.03 15.60
N ASP A 97 -4.77 -5.83 16.70
CA ASP A 97 -3.72 -4.81 16.81
C ASP A 97 -2.58 -5.10 15.81
N MET A 98 -2.20 -4.08 15.04
CA MET A 98 -1.16 -4.15 14.01
C MET A 98 0.14 -3.47 14.45
N VAL A 99 0.23 -2.95 15.67
CA VAL A 99 1.47 -2.37 16.21
C VAL A 99 2.58 -3.43 16.24
N GLY A 100 3.72 -3.11 15.64
CA GLY A 100 4.86 -4.02 15.50
C GLY A 100 4.73 -5.04 14.36
N ALA A 101 3.60 -5.06 13.65
CA ALA A 101 3.43 -5.90 12.47
C ALA A 101 4.21 -5.33 11.27
N THR A 102 4.62 -6.20 10.35
CA THR A 102 5.24 -5.75 9.09
C THR A 102 4.16 -5.25 8.12
N ALA A 103 4.54 -4.39 7.17
CA ALA A 103 3.63 -3.92 6.12
C ALA A 103 2.95 -5.07 5.37
N GLU A 104 3.63 -6.20 5.20
CA GLU A 104 3.12 -7.40 4.54
C GLU A 104 2.06 -8.11 5.37
N ALA A 105 2.25 -8.19 6.69
CA ALA A 105 1.27 -8.79 7.58
C ALA A 105 -0.02 -7.96 7.60
N VAL A 106 0.10 -6.63 7.66
CA VAL A 106 -1.04 -5.71 7.55
C VAL A 106 -1.72 -5.86 6.18
N ALA A 107 -0.94 -5.85 5.09
CA ALA A 107 -1.48 -6.05 3.74
C ALA A 107 -2.18 -7.42 3.59
N ALA A 108 -1.67 -8.47 4.22
CA ALA A 108 -2.30 -9.80 4.22
C ALA A 108 -3.66 -9.79 4.93
N LYS A 109 -3.80 -9.06 6.05
CA LYS A 109 -5.09 -8.90 6.76
C LYS A 109 -6.12 -8.08 5.97
N CYS A 110 -5.66 -7.09 5.21
CA CYS A 110 -6.53 -6.29 4.34
C CYS A 110 -7.04 -7.06 3.11
N ARG A 111 -6.37 -8.16 2.72
CA ARG A 111 -6.82 -9.06 1.65
C ARG A 111 -7.88 -10.03 2.16
N GLY A 112 -8.68 -10.55 1.25
CA GLY A 112 -9.77 -11.47 1.58
C GLY A 112 -10.72 -11.66 0.41
N GLU A 113 -11.84 -12.32 0.65
CA GLU A 113 -12.82 -12.61 -0.39
C GLU A 113 -13.51 -11.33 -0.87
N THR A 114 -13.75 -11.23 -2.19
CA THR A 114 -14.50 -10.13 -2.79
C THR A 114 -15.87 -9.98 -2.15
N GLY A 115 -16.26 -8.73 -1.86
CA GLY A 115 -17.56 -8.40 -1.28
C GLY A 115 -17.60 -8.51 0.25
N THR A 116 -16.57 -9.07 0.89
CA THR A 116 -16.45 -9.02 2.36
C THR A 116 -15.96 -7.65 2.81
N THR A 117 -16.34 -7.25 4.02
CA THR A 117 -15.89 -5.99 4.63
C THR A 117 -14.67 -6.23 5.52
N VAL A 118 -13.76 -5.26 5.53
CA VAL A 118 -12.66 -5.15 6.50
C VAL A 118 -12.85 -3.87 7.32
N SER A 119 -12.64 -3.95 8.62
CA SER A 119 -12.64 -2.81 9.53
C SER A 119 -11.20 -2.38 9.79
N ILE A 120 -10.86 -1.12 9.51
CA ILE A 120 -9.51 -0.59 9.70
C ILE A 120 -9.55 0.59 10.64
N ASP A 121 -8.82 0.49 11.74
CA ASP A 121 -8.60 1.60 12.64
C ASP A 121 -7.36 2.36 12.18
N ILE A 122 -7.55 3.60 11.76
CA ILE A 122 -6.48 4.49 11.34
C ILE A 122 -6.23 5.60 12.35
N GLU A 123 -4.98 6.01 12.48
CA GLU A 123 -4.56 7.21 13.19
C GLU A 123 -4.00 8.20 12.18
N ARG A 124 -4.59 9.40 12.11
CA ARG A 124 -4.18 10.45 11.17
C ARG A 124 -3.55 11.60 11.93
N LEU A 125 -2.27 11.87 11.67
CA LEU A 125 -1.62 13.03 12.26
C LEU A 125 -2.15 14.32 11.63
N PRO A 126 -2.35 15.39 12.41
CA PRO A 126 -2.73 16.68 11.87
C PRO A 126 -1.62 17.21 10.95
N ALA A 127 -2.02 17.86 9.86
CA ALA A 127 -1.08 18.61 9.02
C ALA A 127 -0.42 19.74 9.83
N GLU A 128 0.84 20.07 9.53
CA GLU A 128 1.53 21.21 10.17
C GLU A 128 0.65 22.48 10.08
N GLY A 129 0.33 23.05 11.25
CA GLY A 129 -0.50 24.26 11.37
C GLY A 129 -2.01 24.02 11.54
N ALA A 130 -2.49 22.77 11.53
CA ALA A 130 -3.89 22.47 11.82
C ALA A 130 -4.16 22.37 13.34
N PRO A 131 -5.32 22.84 13.85
CA PRO A 131 -5.67 22.65 15.26
C PRO A 131 -5.74 21.15 15.59
N SER A 132 -5.08 20.79 16.70
CA SER A 132 -4.86 19.44 17.26
C SER A 132 -6.13 18.67 17.68
N ALA A 133 -7.26 18.87 16.99
CA ALA A 133 -8.56 18.34 17.37
C ALA A 133 -8.91 16.97 16.75
N LEU A 134 -7.99 16.33 16.02
CA LEU A 134 -8.23 15.02 15.38
C LEU A 134 -7.12 13.99 15.68
N LEU A 135 -6.53 14.01 16.87
CA LEU A 135 -5.68 12.93 17.40
C LEU A 135 -6.52 11.70 17.82
N GLY A 136 -7.53 11.35 17.04
CA GLY A 136 -8.47 10.28 17.33
C GLY A 136 -8.35 9.16 16.32
N THR A 137 -8.21 7.93 16.81
CA THR A 137 -8.36 6.72 15.99
C THR A 137 -9.72 6.74 15.30
N LYS A 138 -9.75 6.60 13.98
CA LYS A 138 -10.97 6.52 13.17
C LYS A 138 -11.10 5.11 12.61
N THR A 139 -12.22 4.45 12.91
CA THR A 139 -12.58 3.18 12.27
C THR A 139 -13.20 3.45 10.90
N ILE A 140 -12.66 2.81 9.86
CA ILE A 140 -13.13 2.86 8.48
C ILE A 140 -13.49 1.45 8.04
N GLN A 141 -14.72 1.26 7.60
CA GLN A 141 -15.15 0.01 6.97
C GLN A 141 -14.94 0.09 5.46
N VAL A 142 -14.27 -0.91 4.91
CA VAL A 142 -13.94 -0.96 3.48
C VAL A 142 -14.36 -2.31 2.90
N ILE A 143 -15.06 -2.28 1.77
CA ILE A 143 -15.46 -3.50 1.06
C ILE A 143 -14.29 -3.98 0.20
N ARG A 144 -13.90 -5.25 0.34
CA ARG A 144 -12.86 -5.85 -0.49
C ARG A 144 -13.36 -6.02 -1.92
N SER A 145 -12.60 -5.54 -2.89
CA SER A 145 -12.89 -5.71 -4.31
C SER A 145 -11.66 -6.23 -5.05
N PRO A 146 -11.83 -6.78 -6.27
CA PRO A 146 -10.72 -6.93 -7.19
C PRO A 146 -10.08 -5.57 -7.40
N ILE A 147 -8.77 -5.49 -7.22
CA ILE A 147 -8.02 -4.26 -7.46
C ILE A 147 -7.61 -4.25 -8.92
N THR A 148 -8.30 -3.43 -9.71
CA THR A 148 -7.91 -3.18 -11.08
C THR A 148 -6.60 -2.39 -11.07
N PRO A 149 -5.54 -2.85 -11.76
CA PRO A 149 -4.34 -2.05 -11.92
C PRO A 149 -4.71 -0.70 -12.53
N THR A 150 -4.29 0.39 -11.89
CA THR A 150 -4.41 1.71 -12.51
C THR A 150 -3.58 1.68 -13.80
N PRO A 151 -4.10 2.18 -14.93
CA PRO A 151 -3.28 2.27 -16.13
C PRO A 151 -2.02 3.07 -15.81
N MET A 152 -0.88 2.58 -16.30
CA MET A 152 0.43 3.22 -16.11
C MET A 152 0.40 4.71 -16.51
N LEU A 153 -0.38 5.03 -17.53
CA LEU A 153 -0.48 6.35 -18.12
C LEU A 153 -1.93 6.66 -18.49
N GLU A 154 -2.35 7.91 -18.25
CA GLU A 154 -3.62 8.47 -18.71
C GLU A 154 -3.34 9.77 -19.48
N ALA A 155 -3.81 9.86 -20.72
CA ALA A 155 -3.71 11.08 -21.53
C ALA A 155 -5.09 11.74 -21.67
N SER A 156 -5.13 13.06 -21.60
CA SER A 156 -6.35 13.86 -21.76
C SER A 156 -6.03 15.23 -22.36
N GLN A 157 -7.07 15.94 -22.83
CA GLN A 157 -6.95 17.31 -23.31
C GLN A 157 -7.81 18.23 -22.44
N ALA A 158 -7.30 19.42 -22.13
CA ALA A 158 -8.02 20.45 -21.40
C ALA A 158 -7.92 21.78 -22.16
N ALA A 159 -8.94 22.63 -22.00
CA ALA A 159 -8.90 24.01 -22.47
C ALA A 159 -8.50 24.92 -21.30
N LEU A 160 -7.34 25.58 -21.41
CA LEU A 160 -6.88 26.55 -20.43
C LEU A 160 -6.79 27.92 -21.12
N LYS A 161 -7.60 28.90 -20.70
CA LYS A 161 -7.58 30.27 -21.25
C LYS A 161 -7.61 30.31 -22.80
N ASN A 162 -8.55 29.58 -23.41
CA ASN A 162 -8.70 29.41 -24.87
C ASN A 162 -7.50 28.73 -25.59
N GLN A 163 -6.56 28.11 -24.88
CA GLN A 163 -5.53 27.25 -25.45
C GLN A 163 -5.84 25.79 -25.18
N ARG A 164 -5.63 24.91 -26.17
CA ARG A 164 -5.69 23.45 -25.96
C ARG A 164 -4.37 23.00 -25.33
N VAL A 165 -4.47 22.28 -24.21
CA VAL A 165 -3.34 21.72 -23.48
C VAL A 165 -3.54 20.21 -23.40
N GLY A 166 -2.52 19.44 -23.77
CA GLY A 166 -2.46 18.00 -23.51
C GLY A 166 -1.93 17.72 -22.10
N ILE A 167 -2.58 16.84 -21.36
CA ILE A 167 -2.17 16.41 -20.02
C ILE A 167 -1.87 14.92 -20.08
N VAL A 168 -0.63 14.56 -19.76
CA VAL A 168 -0.19 13.16 -19.61
C VAL A 168 0.08 12.91 -18.14
N LYS A 169 -0.80 12.13 -17.49
CA LYS A 169 -0.66 11.71 -16.10
C LYS A 169 0.03 10.35 -16.07
N ILE A 170 1.17 10.27 -15.40
CA ILE A 170 1.92 9.02 -15.21
C ILE A 170 1.63 8.52 -13.80
N ASN A 171 0.93 7.39 -13.69
CA ASN A 171 0.56 6.80 -12.40
C ASN A 171 1.64 5.85 -11.86
N SER A 172 2.45 5.27 -12.75
CA SER A 172 3.59 4.42 -12.38
C SER A 172 4.67 4.44 -13.46
N PHE A 173 5.92 4.19 -13.05
CA PHE A 173 7.04 4.03 -13.97
C PHE A 173 7.35 2.55 -14.16
N THR A 174 7.30 2.10 -15.40
CA THR A 174 7.60 0.73 -15.84
C THR A 174 8.55 0.80 -17.04
N GLN A 175 9.00 -0.37 -17.50
CA GLN A 175 9.81 -0.48 -18.71
C GLN A 175 9.10 0.09 -19.96
N GLU A 176 7.77 0.11 -19.99
CA GLU A 176 6.97 0.58 -21.13
C GLU A 176 6.66 2.09 -21.09
N THR A 177 6.95 2.78 -19.98
CA THR A 177 6.55 4.18 -19.79
C THR A 177 7.09 5.10 -20.87
N GLU A 178 8.35 4.93 -21.26
CA GLU A 178 8.95 5.77 -22.31
C GLU A 178 8.18 5.63 -23.63
N GLN A 179 7.92 4.39 -24.06
CA GLN A 179 7.23 4.12 -25.32
C GLN A 179 5.78 4.63 -25.29
N ALA A 180 5.08 4.47 -24.17
CA ALA A 180 3.71 4.94 -24.00
C ALA A 180 3.63 6.48 -24.04
N VAL A 181 4.52 7.18 -23.33
CA VAL A 181 4.58 8.65 -23.36
C VAL A 181 4.85 9.15 -24.78
N ARG A 182 5.81 8.55 -25.50
CA ARG A 182 6.10 8.92 -26.89
C ARG A 182 4.92 8.69 -27.84
N ARG A 183 4.02 7.76 -27.53
CA ARG A 183 2.83 7.49 -28.34
C ARG A 183 1.77 8.57 -28.16
N GLU A 184 1.56 9.04 -26.92
CA GLU A 184 0.54 10.04 -26.59
C GLU A 184 0.96 11.48 -26.93
N LEU A 185 2.26 11.73 -27.07
CA LEU A 185 2.79 13.04 -27.48
C LEU A 185 2.83 13.27 -29.00
N LYS A 186 2.47 12.26 -29.81
CA LYS A 186 2.41 12.37 -31.28
C LYS A 186 1.01 12.77 -31.74
#